data_AF-A0A0D3C899-F1
#
_entry.id   AF-A0A0D3C899-F1
#
_cell.length_a   1.000
_cell.length_b   1.000
_cell.length_c   1.000
_cell.angle_alpha   90.00
_cell.angle_beta   90.00
_cell.angle_gamma   90.00
#
_symmetry.space_group_name_H-M   'P 1'
#
loop_
_entity.id
_entity.type
_entity.pdbx_description
1 polymer ?
#
loop_
_entity_poly.entity_id
_entity_poly.type
_entity_poly.pdbx_seq_one_letter_code
_entity_poly.pdbx_strand_id
1 'polypeptide(L)'
;MKLMDIDSEHLGIPDAEYHSIVRIPSSEFSRICKDLSTIGDTVVISVTKEGVKFSTAGDIGTANIVLRQNTTPEDAIVIEMNEPVSLSFALRYMNSFTKATPLSDTVTISLSSELPVVVEYKVAEMGYYLAPKIEEDKDDTKA
;
A
#
# COMPACT_ATOMS: atom_id res chain seq x y z
N MET A 1 -29.35 -16.48 -6.58
CA MET A 1 -28.07 -17.03 -6.08
C MET A 1 -28.40 -17.90 -4.88
N LYS A 2 -27.93 -19.16 -4.81
CA LYS A 2 -27.99 -19.96 -3.58
C LYS A 2 -26.70 -19.69 -2.81
N LEU A 3 -26.83 -19.34 -1.53
CA LEU A 3 -25.69 -19.10 -0.63
C LEU A 3 -25.22 -20.45 -0.08
N MET A 4 -23.91 -20.58 0.10
CA MET A 4 -23.29 -21.68 0.86
C MET A 4 -22.88 -21.15 2.22
N ASP A 5 -23.14 -21.91 3.29
CA ASP A 5 -22.55 -21.67 4.60
C ASP A 5 -21.09 -22.13 4.56
N ILE A 6 -20.17 -21.19 4.79
CA ILE A 6 -18.74 -21.43 4.91
C ILE A 6 -18.36 -21.03 6.34
N ASP A 7 -17.85 -21.99 7.11
CA ASP A 7 -17.30 -21.73 8.43
C ASP A 7 -16.04 -20.86 8.27
N SER A 8 -16.08 -19.64 8.82
CA SER A 8 -14.98 -18.68 8.74
C SER A 8 -14.10 -18.75 10.00
N GLU A 9 -12.91 -19.34 9.90
CA GLU A 9 -11.88 -19.17 10.92
C GLU A 9 -11.27 -17.77 10.79
N HIS A 10 -11.55 -16.88 11.76
CA HIS A 10 -10.95 -15.55 11.81
C HIS A 10 -9.52 -15.65 12.38
N LEU A 11 -8.51 -15.43 11.54
CA LEU A 11 -7.18 -15.07 12.02
C LEU A 11 -7.19 -13.60 12.43
N GLY A 12 -6.85 -13.33 13.70
CA GLY A 12 -6.61 -11.97 14.16
C GLY A 12 -5.37 -11.38 13.49
N ILE A 13 -5.46 -10.14 13.04
CA ILE A 13 -4.30 -9.38 12.53
C ILE A 13 -3.62 -8.74 13.76
N PRO A 14 -2.36 -9.08 14.08
CA PRO A 14 -1.65 -8.43 15.17
C PRO A 14 -1.27 -6.99 14.79
N ASP A 15 -1.35 -6.07 15.74
CA ASP A 15 -0.76 -4.74 15.62
C ASP A 15 0.77 -4.90 15.59
N ALA A 16 1.35 -4.80 14.40
CA ALA A 16 2.75 -5.11 14.18
C ALA A 16 3.47 -3.92 13.52
N GLU A 17 4.65 -3.59 14.03
CA GLU A 17 5.48 -2.52 13.49
C GLU A 17 6.24 -2.99 12.25
N TYR A 18 6.17 -2.20 11.18
CA TYR A 18 6.88 -2.47 9.94
C TYR A 18 8.19 -1.66 9.90
N HIS A 19 9.24 -2.27 9.33
CA HIS A 19 10.55 -1.62 9.17
C HIS A 19 10.52 -0.52 8.12
N SER A 20 9.69 -0.68 7.09
CA SER A 20 9.51 0.30 6.03
C SER A 20 8.08 0.31 5.52
N ILE A 21 7.57 1.50 5.24
CA ILE A 21 6.27 1.73 4.61
C ILE A 21 6.48 2.60 3.38
N VAL A 22 6.00 2.12 2.24
CA VAL A 22 6.15 2.78 0.94
C VAL A 22 4.77 3.07 0.38
N ARG A 23 4.47 4.34 0.10
CA ARG A 23 3.24 4.77 -0.58
C ARG A 23 3.58 5.29 -1.97
N ILE A 24 2.96 4.71 -2.99
CA ILE A 24 3.17 5.06 -4.40
C ILE A 24 1.85 5.07 -5.17
N PRO A 25 1.80 5.69 -6.35
CA PRO A 25 0.66 5.56 -7.25
C PRO A 25 0.36 4.08 -7.56
N SER A 26 -0.91 3.71 -7.42
CA SER A 26 -1.36 2.32 -7.64
C SER A 26 -1.20 1.87 -9.09
N SER A 27 -1.29 2.81 -10.04
CA SER A 27 -1.03 2.63 -11.46
C SER A 27 0.43 2.27 -11.73
N GLU A 28 1.36 2.99 -11.11
CA GLU A 28 2.80 2.76 -11.24
C GLU A 28 3.21 1.42 -10.62
N PHE A 29 2.70 1.09 -9.44
CA PHE A 29 2.93 -0.23 -8.85
C PHE A 29 2.42 -1.37 -9.75
N SER A 30 1.20 -1.24 -10.29
CA SER A 30 0.64 -2.20 -11.24
C SER A 30 1.53 -2.37 -12.47
N ARG A 31 2.05 -1.27 -13.02
CA ARG A 31 2.94 -1.29 -14.17
C ARG A 31 4.25 -2.02 -13.85
N ILE A 32 4.90 -1.65 -12.75
CA ILE A 32 6.15 -2.27 -12.28
C ILE A 32 5.98 -3.79 -12.15
N CYS A 33 4.92 -4.26 -11.49
CA CYS A 33 4.69 -5.70 -11.34
C CYS A 33 4.52 -6.40 -12.68
N LYS A 34 3.75 -5.82 -13.62
CA LYS A 34 3.55 -6.40 -14.96
C LYS A 34 4.85 -6.46 -15.75
N ASP A 35 5.60 -5.36 -15.78
CA ASP A 35 6.85 -5.24 -16.52
C ASP A 35 7.92 -6.21 -16.00
N LEU A 36 8.06 -6.34 -14.67
CA LEU A 36 9.02 -7.30 -14.09
C LEU A 36 8.61 -8.76 -14.33
N SER A 37 7.31 -9.05 -14.44
CA SER A 37 6.79 -10.40 -14.68
C SER A 37 7.06 -10.91 -16.10
N THR A 38 7.40 -10.03 -17.04
CA THR A 38 7.83 -10.47 -18.37
C THR A 38 9.29 -10.95 -18.38
N ILE A 39 10.04 -10.70 -17.30
CA ILE A 39 11.48 -10.98 -17.20
C ILE A 39 11.75 -12.15 -16.26
N GLY A 40 11.08 -12.20 -15.11
CA GLY A 40 11.25 -13.27 -14.13
C GLY A 40 10.06 -13.40 -13.18
N ASP A 41 10.05 -14.49 -12.41
CA ASP A 41 8.91 -14.83 -11.54
C ASP A 41 8.97 -14.22 -10.14
N THR A 42 10.12 -13.67 -9.75
CA THR A 42 10.40 -13.16 -8.41
C THR A 42 10.83 -11.70 -8.47
N VAL A 43 10.25 -10.87 -7.61
CA VAL A 43 10.68 -9.49 -7.37
C VAL A 43 11.37 -9.37 -6.02
N VAL A 44 12.54 -8.75 -6.01
CA VAL A 44 13.23 -8.28 -4.82
C VAL A 44 12.84 -6.82 -4.61
N ILE A 45 12.18 -6.52 -3.49
CA ILE A 45 11.83 -5.17 -3.06
C ILE A 45 12.80 -4.76 -1.97
N SER A 46 13.61 -3.74 -2.24
CA SER A 46 14.60 -3.21 -1.30
C SER A 46 14.31 -1.75 -0.99
N VAL A 47 14.17 -1.41 0.29
CA VAL A 47 14.00 -0.03 0.76
C VAL A 47 15.29 0.41 1.44
N THR A 48 15.85 1.51 0.97
CA THR A 48 17.06 2.11 1.51
C THR A 48 16.92 3.64 1.58
N LYS A 49 17.95 4.34 2.07
CA LYS A 49 17.99 5.82 2.05
C LYS A 49 17.91 6.41 0.63
N GLU A 50 18.25 5.64 -0.40
CA GLU A 50 18.19 6.11 -1.79
C GLU A 50 16.77 6.04 -2.38
N GLY A 51 15.87 5.28 -1.75
CA GLY A 51 14.52 5.02 -2.23
C GLY A 51 14.14 3.54 -2.17
N VAL A 52 13.05 3.21 -2.86
CA VAL A 52 12.59 1.83 -3.03
C VAL A 52 13.03 1.30 -4.39
N LYS A 53 13.61 0.10 -4.39
CA LYS A 53 14.10 -0.59 -5.57
C LYS A 53 13.31 -1.88 -5.78
N PHE A 54 12.82 -2.09 -6.99
CA PHE A 54 12.23 -3.34 -7.46
C PHE A 54 13.19 -3.99 -8.44
N SER A 55 13.62 -5.21 -8.15
CA SER A 55 14.58 -5.94 -8.99
C SER A 55 14.04 -7.31 -9.35
N THR A 56 14.26 -7.76 -10.58
CA THR A 56 13.98 -9.14 -11.00
C THR A 56 15.15 -9.67 -11.82
N ALA A 57 15.32 -10.98 -11.79
CA ALA A 57 16.26 -11.71 -12.63
C ALA A 57 15.54 -12.92 -13.22
N GLY A 58 15.74 -13.15 -14.51
CA GLY A 58 15.27 -14.35 -15.20
C GLY A 58 16.11 -14.66 -16.43
N ASP A 59 15.64 -15.57 -17.25
CA ASP A 59 16.44 -16.18 -18.33
C ASP A 59 16.90 -15.18 -19.40
N ILE A 60 16.10 -14.14 -19.63
CA ILE A 60 16.35 -13.12 -20.64
C ILE A 60 17.20 -11.95 -20.11
N GLY A 61 17.44 -11.87 -18.80
CA GLY A 61 18.25 -10.82 -18.18
C GLY A 61 17.77 -10.38 -16.80
N THR A 62 18.20 -9.19 -16.40
CA THR A 62 17.84 -8.57 -15.12
C THR A 62 17.22 -7.20 -15.34
N ALA A 63 16.27 -6.82 -14.49
CA ALA A 63 15.71 -5.47 -14.49
C ALA A 63 15.71 -4.88 -13.08
N ASN A 64 15.90 -3.56 -13.03
CA ASN A 64 15.97 -2.79 -11.80
C ASN A 64 15.21 -1.48 -12.00
N ILE A 65 14.21 -1.22 -11.17
CA ILE A 65 13.43 0.01 -11.15
C ILE A 65 13.64 0.65 -9.77
N VAL A 66 14.04 1.92 -9.75
CA VAL A 66 14.29 2.66 -8.50
C VAL A 66 13.35 3.86 -8.47
N LEU A 67 12.51 3.91 -7.43
CA LEU A 67 11.64 5.04 -7.14
C LEU A 67 12.22 5.82 -5.96
N ARG A 68 12.36 7.12 -6.14
CA ARG A 68 12.83 8.04 -5.10
C ARG A 68 11.66 8.79 -4.52
N GLN A 69 11.80 9.20 -3.27
CA GLN A 69 10.82 10.04 -2.60
C GLN A 69 10.59 11.32 -3.40
N ASN A 70 9.31 11.64 -3.64
CA ASN A 70 8.89 12.80 -4.40
C ASN A 70 7.59 13.35 -3.80
N THR A 71 7.46 14.67 -3.78
CA THR A 71 6.33 15.39 -3.17
C THR A 71 5.40 16.05 -4.20
N THR A 72 5.55 15.74 -5.49
CA THR A 72 4.60 16.19 -6.53
C THR A 72 3.22 15.58 -6.27
N PRO A 73 2.12 16.36 -6.22
CA PRO A 73 0.82 15.89 -5.73
C PRO A 73 0.22 14.69 -6.47
N GLU A 74 0.35 14.62 -7.80
CA GLU A 74 -0.27 13.56 -8.61
C GLU A 74 0.55 12.25 -8.63
N ASP A 75 1.87 12.35 -8.39
CA ASP A 75 2.82 11.23 -8.44
C ASP A 75 3.61 11.11 -7.13
N ALA A 76 2.94 11.37 -6.00
CA ALA A 76 3.60 11.42 -4.70
C ALA A 76 4.13 10.03 -4.32
N ILE A 77 5.43 9.98 -3.98
CA ILE A 77 6.11 8.78 -3.50
C ILE A 77 6.59 9.09 -2.10
N VAL A 78 5.97 8.46 -1.11
CA VAL A 78 6.31 8.63 0.31
C VAL A 78 6.97 7.35 0.80
N ILE A 79 8.14 7.49 1.43
CA ILE A 79 8.92 6.38 1.97
C ILE A 79 9.21 6.69 3.42
N GLU A 80 8.63 5.90 4.32
CA GLU A 80 8.90 5.92 5.74
C GLU A 80 9.78 4.71 6.05
N MET A 81 11.05 4.93 6.39
CA MET A 81 12.02 3.86 6.62
C MET A 81 12.64 4.00 8.01
N ASN A 82 12.33 3.06 8.89
CA ASN A 82 12.99 2.91 10.18
C ASN A 82 14.29 2.12 10.01
N GLU A 83 14.20 0.97 9.32
CA GLU A 83 15.35 0.12 9.01
C GLU A 83 15.35 -0.31 7.53
N PRO A 84 16.53 -0.40 6.87
CA PRO A 84 16.61 -0.93 5.52
C PRO A 84 16.13 -2.38 5.46
N VAL A 85 15.32 -2.69 4.46
CA VAL A 85 14.73 -4.02 4.28
C VAL A 85 14.86 -4.46 2.84
N SER A 86 15.12 -5.75 2.60
CA SER A 86 15.22 -6.32 1.27
C SER A 86 14.62 -7.72 1.25
N LEU A 87 13.47 -7.88 0.58
CA LEU A 87 12.68 -9.12 0.62
C LEU A 87 12.29 -9.55 -0.79
N SER A 88 12.13 -10.86 -0.97
CA SER A 88 11.79 -11.47 -2.26
C SER A 88 10.36 -12.01 -2.26
N PHE A 89 9.61 -11.72 -3.31
CA PHE A 89 8.21 -12.12 -3.45
C PHE A 89 7.91 -12.68 -4.84
N ALA A 90 6.99 -13.63 -4.93
CA ALA A 90 6.54 -14.13 -6.22
C ALA A 90 5.61 -13.10 -6.90
N LEU A 91 5.98 -12.69 -8.11
CA LEU A 91 5.27 -11.69 -8.92
C LEU A 91 3.85 -12.14 -9.28
N ARG A 92 3.58 -13.44 -9.32
CA ARG A 92 2.23 -14.00 -9.50
C ARG A 92 1.23 -13.46 -8.47
N TYR A 93 1.63 -13.34 -7.21
CA TYR A 93 0.77 -12.80 -6.15
C TYR A 93 0.68 -11.28 -6.22
N MET A 94 1.79 -10.59 -6.50
CA MET A 94 1.79 -9.14 -6.70
C MET A 94 0.85 -8.72 -7.83
N ASN A 95 0.88 -9.40 -8.97
CA ASN A 95 -0.08 -9.16 -10.07
C ASN A 95 -1.54 -9.48 -9.70
N SER A 96 -1.76 -10.35 -8.71
CA SER A 96 -3.11 -10.61 -8.23
C SER A 96 -3.60 -9.47 -7.34
N PHE A 97 -2.72 -8.86 -6.54
CA PHE A 97 -3.03 -7.68 -5.71
C PHE A 97 -3.28 -6.44 -6.56
N THR A 98 -2.54 -6.24 -7.65
CA THR A 98 -2.70 -5.07 -8.54
C THR A 98 -4.05 -5.04 -9.28
N LYS A 99 -4.86 -6.09 -9.20
CA LYS A 99 -6.26 -6.06 -9.65
C LYS A 99 -7.12 -5.09 -8.82
N ALA A 100 -6.67 -4.73 -7.62
CA ALA A 100 -7.32 -3.74 -6.76
C ALA A 100 -6.98 -2.28 -7.14
N THR A 101 -6.08 -2.03 -8.10
CA THR A 101 -5.71 -0.68 -8.57
C THR A 101 -6.89 0.25 -8.86
N PRO A 102 -8.03 -0.19 -9.44
CA PRO A 102 -9.19 0.68 -9.64
C PRO A 102 -9.89 1.17 -8.36
N LEU A 103 -9.55 0.62 -7.18
CA LEU A 103 -10.20 0.96 -5.91
C LEU A 103 -9.55 2.16 -5.19
N SER A 104 -8.30 2.50 -5.52
CA SER A 104 -7.53 3.56 -4.89
C SER A 104 -6.43 4.05 -5.82
N ASP A 105 -6.24 5.36 -5.93
CA ASP A 105 -5.14 5.96 -6.72
C ASP A 105 -3.77 5.71 -6.09
N THR A 106 -3.73 5.31 -4.81
CA THR A 106 -2.51 5.03 -4.06
C THR A 106 -2.51 3.60 -3.50
N VAL A 107 -1.32 3.01 -3.39
CA VAL A 107 -1.09 1.73 -2.71
C VAL A 107 -0.04 1.91 -1.62
N THR A 108 -0.26 1.31 -0.46
CA THR A 108 0.71 1.27 0.65
C THR A 108 1.31 -0.12 0.75
N ILE A 109 2.64 -0.21 0.76
CA ILE A 109 3.40 -1.45 0.85
C ILE A 109 4.19 -1.41 2.16
N SER A 110 3.84 -2.27 3.11
CA SER A 110 4.50 -2.36 4.41
C SER A 110 5.38 -3.61 4.47
N LEU A 111 6.65 -3.42 4.82
CA LEU A 111 7.70 -4.44 4.76
C LEU A 111 8.38 -4.58 6.12
N SER A 112 8.56 -5.82 6.55
CA SER A 112 9.35 -6.21 7.72
C SER A 112 10.01 -7.55 7.44
N SER A 113 11.22 -7.77 7.96
CA SER A 113 11.92 -9.05 7.80
C SER A 113 11.28 -10.19 8.61
N GLU A 114 10.40 -9.86 9.56
CA GLU A 114 9.79 -10.81 10.47
C GLU A 114 8.31 -11.08 10.16
N LEU A 115 7.71 -10.28 9.27
CA LEU A 115 6.28 -10.31 8.98
C LEU A 115 6.02 -10.47 7.48
N PRO A 116 4.85 -11.00 7.08
CA PRO A 116 4.41 -10.93 5.70
C PRO A 116 4.32 -9.48 5.19
N VAL A 117 4.55 -9.30 3.89
CA VAL A 117 4.29 -8.01 3.24
C VAL A 117 2.81 -7.70 3.27
N VAL A 118 2.47 -6.45 3.58
CA VAL A 118 1.11 -5.94 3.45
C VAL A 118 1.04 -5.01 2.25
N VAL A 119 0.05 -5.26 1.38
CA VAL A 119 -0.26 -4.42 0.22
C VAL A 119 -1.68 -3.91 0.42
N GLU A 120 -1.80 -2.64 0.81
CA GLU A 120 -3.07 -2.02 1.18
C GLU A 120 -3.53 -1.05 0.08
N TYR A 121 -4.79 -1.21 -0.33
CA TYR A 121 -5.53 -0.26 -1.15
C TYR A 121 -6.65 0.30 -0.30
N LYS A 122 -6.62 1.61 -0.01
CA LYS A 122 -7.67 2.26 0.76
C LYS A 122 -8.93 2.42 -0.07
N VAL A 123 -9.95 1.63 0.23
CA VAL A 123 -11.27 1.79 -0.37
C VAL A 123 -12.07 2.73 0.53
N ALA A 124 -12.48 3.88 -0.02
CA ALA A 124 -13.26 4.95 0.59
C ALA A 124 -13.69 4.76 2.07
N GLU A 125 -13.18 5.62 2.97
CA GLU A 125 -13.81 5.86 4.27
C GLU A 125 -15.06 6.74 4.07
N MET A 126 -16.23 6.11 4.01
CA MET A 126 -17.49 6.83 3.94
C MET A 126 -17.83 7.39 5.33
N GLY A 127 -17.39 8.63 5.60
CA GLY A 127 -17.61 9.34 6.85
C GLY A 127 -18.60 10.50 6.70
N TYR A 128 -19.62 10.55 7.55
CA TYR A 128 -20.49 11.71 7.70
C TYR A 128 -20.10 12.46 8.97
N TYR A 129 -19.60 13.69 8.81
CA TYR A 129 -19.31 14.57 9.93
C TYR A 129 -20.50 15.50 10.16
N LEU A 130 -21.07 15.42 11.36
CA LEU A 130 -22.15 16.30 11.79
C LEU A 130 -21.63 17.21 12.89
N ALA A 131 -21.73 18.52 12.67
CA ALA A 131 -21.38 19.48 13.72
C ALA A 131 -22.36 19.35 14.90
N PRO A 132 -21.87 19.46 16.14
CA PRO A 132 -22.73 19.49 17.31
C PRO A 132 -23.59 20.77 17.28
N LYS A 133 -24.86 20.64 17.64
CA LYS A 133 -25.78 21.77 17.71
C LYS A 133 -25.40 22.61 18.94
N ILE A 134 -25.09 23.88 18.74
CA ILE A 134 -24.84 24.83 19.82
C ILE A 134 -26.20 25.35 20.28
N GLU A 135 -26.51 25.29 21.58
CA GLU A 135 -27.63 26.03 22.14
C GLU A 135 -27.22 27.50 22.25
N GLU A 136 -28.01 28.40 21.65
CA GLU A 136 -27.85 29.83 21.88
C GLU A 136 -28.24 30.10 23.34
N ASP A 137 -27.25 30.35 24.20
CA ASP A 137 -27.49 30.97 25.50
C ASP A 137 -28.25 32.27 25.21
N LYS A 138 -29.53 32.29 25.60
CA LYS A 138 -30.37 33.48 25.57
C LYS A 138 -29.78 34.48 26.56
N ASP A 139 -28.81 35.25 26.08
CA ASP A 139 -28.37 36.47 26.72
C ASP A 139 -29.48 37.51 26.49
N ASP A 140 -30.53 37.44 27.32
CA ASP A 140 -31.47 38.53 27.49
C ASP A 140 -30.74 39.65 28.24
N THR A 141 -29.88 40.38 27.53
CA THR A 141 -29.35 41.64 28.03
C THR A 141 -30.44 42.73 27.92
N LYS A 142 -30.69 43.39 29.06
CA LYS A 142 -31.27 44.74 29.26
C LYS A 142 -32.80 44.91 29.30
N ALA A 143 -33.34 45.13 30.50
CA ALA A 143 -33.64 46.48 31.01
C ALA A 143 -33.68 46.47 32.55
#